data_AF-A0AAV3SEW8-F1
#
_entry.id   AF-A0AAV3SEW8-F1
#
_cell.length_a   1.000
_cell.length_b   1.000
_cell.length_c   1.000
_cell.angle_alpha   90.00
_cell.angle_beta   90.00
_cell.angle_gamma   90.00
#
_symmetry.space_group_name_H-M   'P 1'
#
loop_
_entity.id
_entity.type
_entity.pdbx_description
1 polymer ?
#
loop_
_entity_poly.entity_id
_entity_poly.type
_entity_poly.pdbx_seq_one_letter_code
_entity_poly.pdbx_strand_id
1 'polypeptide(L)'
;MPDGESNIDTVLDETRKEDNRIIHRKVILVPESSEYPDGVKYTFHYGTLDDETLLRYDNSHGWHERHVGDSVEEIEYPGIAELYEQFVNEIEGM
;
A
#
# COMPACT_ATOMS: atom_id res chain seq x y z
N MET A 1 -16.94 -18.46 -25.24
CA MET A 1 -16.90 -18.14 -23.79
C MET A 1 -16.53 -16.69 -23.70
N PRO A 2 -17.31 -15.79 -23.08
CA PRO A 2 -16.87 -14.43 -22.86
C PRO A 2 -15.67 -14.48 -21.91
N ASP A 3 -14.54 -13.93 -22.35
CA ASP A 3 -13.37 -13.64 -21.54
C ASP A 3 -13.82 -12.87 -20.29
N GLY A 4 -13.59 -13.45 -19.12
CA GLY A 4 -13.95 -12.84 -17.84
C GLY A 4 -13.15 -11.56 -17.66
N GLU A 5 -13.81 -10.41 -17.84
CA GLU A 5 -13.27 -9.11 -17.48
C GLU A 5 -12.84 -9.16 -16.01
N SER A 6 -11.53 -9.12 -15.80
CA SER A 6 -10.94 -8.99 -14.48
C SER A 6 -11.49 -7.68 -13.90
N ASN A 7 -12.43 -7.77 -12.97
CA ASN A 7 -13.01 -6.60 -12.30
C ASN A 7 -11.97 -6.05 -11.32
N ILE A 8 -10.92 -5.42 -11.87
CA ILE A 8 -9.94 -4.67 -11.11
C ILE A 8 -10.22 -3.19 -11.33
N ASP A 9 -10.36 -2.44 -10.23
CA ASP A 9 -10.58 -1.00 -10.29
C ASP A 9 -9.46 -0.30 -9.53
N THR A 10 -8.70 0.54 -10.23
CA THR A 10 -7.65 1.33 -9.58
C THR A 10 -8.28 2.61 -9.05
N VAL A 11 -8.44 2.69 -7.74
CA VAL A 11 -9.09 3.83 -7.07
C VAL A 11 -8.10 4.90 -6.62
N LEU A 12 -6.82 4.53 -6.48
CA LEU A 12 -5.73 5.46 -6.17
C LEU A 12 -4.46 4.99 -6.88
N ASP A 13 -3.80 5.89 -7.60
CA ASP A 13 -2.43 5.71 -8.08
C ASP A 13 -1.78 7.10 -8.16
N GLU A 14 -0.97 7.43 -7.16
CA GLU A 14 -0.29 8.71 -7.07
C GLU A 14 1.18 8.51 -6.69
N THR A 15 2.06 9.31 -7.29
CA THR A 15 3.46 9.41 -6.90
C THR A 15 3.85 10.87 -6.78
N ARG A 16 4.40 11.24 -5.61
CA ARG A 16 4.94 12.58 -5.32
C ARG A 16 6.43 12.46 -5.00
N LYS A 17 7.23 13.43 -5.46
CA LYS A 17 8.68 13.48 -5.24
C LYS A 17 9.08 14.90 -4.86
N GLU A 18 9.75 15.07 -3.71
CA GLU A 18 10.23 16.37 -3.19
C GLU A 18 11.46 16.17 -2.32
N ASP A 19 12.45 17.06 -2.40
CA ASP A 19 13.62 17.11 -1.50
C ASP A 19 14.25 15.74 -1.14
N ASN A 20 14.57 14.94 -2.16
CA ASN A 20 15.11 13.58 -2.05
C ASN A 20 14.18 12.54 -1.41
N ARG A 21 12.90 12.85 -1.24
CA ARG A 21 11.84 11.94 -0.80
C ARG A 21 10.94 11.53 -1.94
N ILE A 22 10.34 10.36 -1.80
CA ILE A 22 9.28 9.84 -2.66
C ILE A 22 8.14 9.30 -1.81
N ILE A 23 6.92 9.64 -2.21
CA ILE A 23 5.69 9.05 -1.69
C ILE A 23 4.99 8.38 -2.86
N HIS A 24 4.78 7.07 -2.80
CA HIS A 24 3.99 6.31 -3.77
C HIS A 24 2.80 5.69 -3.07
N ARG A 25 1.59 5.92 -3.59
CA ARG A 25 0.34 5.42 -3.00
C ARG A 25 -0.52 4.81 -4.07
N LYS A 26 -0.85 3.55 -3.89
CA LYS A 26 -1.66 2.79 -4.83
C LYS A 26 -2.68 1.93 -4.11
N VAL A 27 -3.91 1.92 -4.62
CA VAL A 27 -5.00 1.06 -4.17
C VAL A 27 -5.74 0.51 -5.38
N ILE A 28 -5.90 -0.80 -5.42
CA ILE A 28 -6.60 -1.54 -6.45
C ILE A 28 -7.65 -2.41 -5.78
N LEU A 29 -8.92 -2.23 -6.12
CA LEU A 29 -9.97 -3.15 -5.75
C LEU A 29 -9.83 -4.41 -6.60
N VAL A 30 -9.82 -5.57 -5.96
CA VAL A 30 -9.70 -6.87 -6.62
C VAL A 30 -10.79 -7.81 -6.11
N PRO A 31 -11.17 -8.85 -6.87
CA PRO A 31 -12.07 -9.86 -6.35
C PRO A 31 -11.51 -10.50 -5.08
N GLU A 32 -12.38 -10.68 -4.07
CA GLU A 32 -12.03 -11.41 -2.86
C GLU A 32 -11.50 -12.81 -3.20
N SER A 33 -10.39 -13.18 -2.59
CA SER A 33 -9.71 -14.46 -2.83
C SER A 33 -8.95 -14.91 -1.59
N SER A 34 -8.44 -16.13 -1.60
CA SER A 34 -7.60 -16.62 -0.49
C SER A 34 -6.32 -15.79 -0.29
N GLU A 35 -5.83 -15.11 -1.34
CA GLU A 35 -4.66 -14.23 -1.28
C GLU A 35 -5.03 -12.78 -0.90
N TYR A 36 -6.24 -12.34 -1.24
CA TYR A 36 -6.76 -11.02 -0.89
C TYR A 36 -8.16 -11.15 -0.30
N PRO A 37 -8.28 -11.59 0.97
CA PRO A 37 -9.58 -11.81 1.59
C PRO A 37 -10.39 -10.52 1.69
N ASP A 38 -9.72 -9.36 1.79
CA ASP A 38 -10.35 -8.04 1.90
C ASP A 38 -10.66 -7.39 0.53
N GLY A 39 -10.44 -8.09 -0.58
CA GLY A 39 -10.74 -7.58 -1.92
C GLY A 39 -9.95 -6.33 -2.32
N VAL A 40 -8.76 -6.14 -1.74
CA VAL A 40 -7.92 -4.97 -2.01
C VAL A 40 -6.46 -5.37 -2.17
N LYS A 41 -5.76 -4.74 -3.11
CA LYS A 41 -4.30 -4.65 -3.15
C LYS A 41 -3.88 -3.22 -2.93
N TYR A 42 -2.85 -2.99 -2.13
CA TYR A 42 -2.36 -1.63 -1.92
C TYR A 42 -0.86 -1.58 -1.70
N THR A 43 -0.32 -0.38 -1.91
CA THR A 43 1.07 -0.04 -1.60
C THR A 43 1.10 1.43 -1.20
N PHE A 44 1.42 1.72 0.06
CA PHE A 44 1.73 3.05 0.57
C PHE A 44 3.20 3.06 0.94
N HIS A 45 4.02 3.72 0.14
CA HIS A 45 5.46 3.72 0.29
C HIS A 45 5.95 5.15 0.47
N TYR A 46 6.74 5.36 1.52
CA TYR A 46 7.51 6.55 1.77
C TYR A 46 8.99 6.17 1.85
N GLY A 47 9.80 6.83 1.04
CA GLY A 47 11.20 6.49 0.87
C GLY A 47 12.03 7.66 0.37
N THR A 48 13.26 7.35 -0.02
CA THR A 48 14.16 8.31 -0.69
C THR A 48 14.21 8.06 -2.19
N LEU A 49 14.75 9.03 -2.95
CA LEU A 49 15.03 8.83 -4.39
C LEU A 49 16.19 7.86 -4.64
N ASP A 50 16.91 7.46 -3.60
CA ASP A 50 18.01 6.48 -3.61
C ASP A 50 17.51 5.07 -3.25
N ASP A 51 16.21 4.80 -3.44
CA ASP A 51 15.55 3.50 -3.17
C ASP A 51 15.56 3.03 -1.70
N GLU A 52 15.79 3.94 -0.74
CA GLU A 52 15.66 3.62 0.67
C GLU A 52 14.19 3.63 1.11
N THR A 53 13.72 2.55 1.74
CA THR A 53 12.38 2.50 2.35
C THR A 53 12.44 3.05 3.77
N LEU A 54 11.67 4.10 4.05
CA LEU A 54 11.55 4.67 5.39
C LEU A 54 10.31 4.11 6.09
N LEU A 55 9.20 4.06 5.36
CA LEU A 55 7.93 3.49 5.80
C LEU A 55 7.23 2.87 4.60
N ARG A 56 6.71 1.65 4.74
CA ARG A 56 5.85 1.05 3.72
C ARG A 56 4.71 0.29 4.36
N TYR A 57 3.52 0.43 3.82
CA TYR A 57 2.39 -0.45 4.09
C TYR A 57 1.98 -1.11 2.78
N ASP A 58 1.93 -2.43 2.74
CA ASP A 58 1.44 -3.15 1.55
C ASP A 58 0.91 -4.53 1.94
N ASN A 59 0.31 -5.22 0.97
CA ASN A 59 -0.12 -6.60 1.14
C ASN A 59 0.35 -7.51 0.00
N SER A 60 1.57 -7.27 -0.50
CA SER A 60 2.11 -7.99 -1.66
C SER A 60 2.24 -9.49 -1.42
N HIS A 61 2.42 -9.91 -0.17
CA HIS A 61 2.50 -11.32 0.24
C HIS A 61 1.17 -11.93 0.70
N GLY A 62 0.05 -11.21 0.54
CA GLY A 62 -1.30 -11.69 0.87
C GLY A 62 -1.75 -11.46 2.32
N TRP A 63 -0.85 -10.98 3.20
CA TRP A 63 -1.19 -10.41 4.51
C TRP A 63 -0.78 -8.94 4.56
N HIS A 64 -1.30 -8.19 5.53
CA HIS A 64 -1.03 -6.77 5.67
C HIS A 64 0.29 -6.56 6.39
N GLU A 65 1.21 -5.85 5.76
CA GLU A 65 2.57 -5.64 6.24
C GLU A 65 2.84 -4.15 6.47
N ARG A 66 3.59 -3.87 7.53
CA ARG A 66 4.23 -2.59 7.77
C ARG A 66 5.75 -2.80 7.74
N HIS A 67 6.44 -1.95 6.99
CA HIS A 67 7.89 -1.92 6.89
C HIS A 67 8.43 -0.61 7.42
N VAL A 68 9.49 -0.67 8.22
CA VAL A 68 10.28 0.50 8.65
C VAL A 68 11.75 0.17 8.49
N GLY A 69 12.41 0.82 7.53
CA GLY A 69 13.74 0.38 7.08
C GLY A 69 13.71 -1.09 6.65
N ASP A 70 14.60 -1.90 7.24
CA ASP A 70 14.68 -3.34 7.01
C ASP A 70 13.72 -4.18 7.88
N SER A 71 12.99 -3.55 8.81
CA SER A 71 12.07 -4.26 9.71
C SER A 71 10.72 -4.44 9.04
N VAL A 72 10.15 -5.65 9.15
CA VAL A 72 8.81 -5.98 8.65
C VAL A 72 7.98 -6.61 9.77
N GLU A 73 6.73 -6.20 9.87
CA GLU A 73 5.75 -6.74 10.82
C GLU A 73 4.39 -6.93 10.12
N GLU A 74 3.71 -8.03 10.45
CA GLU A 74 2.31 -8.23 10.08
C GLU A 74 1.45 -7.36 10.99
N ILE A 75 0.46 -6.68 10.41
CA ILE A 75 -0.46 -5.79 11.11
C ILE A 75 -1.91 -6.22 10.92
N GLU A 76 -2.78 -5.83 11.86
CA GLU A 76 -4.22 -5.95 11.65
C GLU A 76 -4.67 -5.00 10.53
N TYR A 77 -5.69 -5.40 9.77
CA TYR A 77 -6.28 -4.57 8.73
C TYR A 77 -7.53 -3.84 9.25
N PRO A 78 -7.42 -2.54 9.61
CA PRO A 78 -8.58 -1.75 10.01
C PRO A 78 -9.45 -1.35 8.80
N GLY A 79 -8.95 -1.49 7.58
CA GLY A 79 -9.57 -0.95 6.38
C GLY A 79 -8.64 0.05 5.66
N ILE A 80 -8.84 0.21 4.36
CA ILE A 80 -7.91 0.99 3.52
C ILE A 80 -7.87 2.48 3.89
N ALA A 81 -9.01 3.05 4.33
CA ALA A 81 -9.09 4.44 4.74
C ALA A 81 -8.29 4.69 6.02
N GLU A 82 -8.50 3.85 7.04
CA GLU A 82 -7.78 3.96 8.32
C GLU A 82 -6.28 3.69 8.15
N LEU A 83 -5.88 2.70 7.32
CA LEU A 83 -4.46 2.49 6.99
C LEU A 83 -3.84 3.69 6.26
N TYR A 84 -4.57 4.30 5.34
CA TYR A 84 -4.09 5.48 4.64
C TYR A 84 -3.88 6.65 5.60
N GLU A 85 -4.82 6.88 6.52
CA GLU A 85 -4.69 7.91 7.56
C GLU A 85 -3.50 7.63 8.50
N GLN A 86 -3.31 6.38 8.93
CA GLN A 86 -2.14 5.99 9.72
C GLN A 86 -0.83 6.28 8.99
N PHE A 87 -0.73 5.88 7.72
CA PHE A 87 0.43 6.17 6.88
C PHE A 87 0.71 7.67 6.77
N VAL A 88 -0.32 8.48 6.48
CA VAL A 88 -0.16 9.95 6.38
C VAL A 88 0.27 10.57 7.71
N ASN A 89 -0.34 10.17 8.82
CA ASN A 89 0.02 10.68 10.14
C ASN A 89 1.47 10.32 10.52
N GLU A 90 1.94 9.12 10.18
CA GLU A 90 3.32 8.73 10.45
C GLU A 90 4.33 9.51 9.62
N ILE A 91 4.09 9.72 8.32
CA ILE A 91 5.01 10.52 7.50
C ILE A 91 5.06 11.98 7.95
N GLU A 92 3.94 12.55 8.41
CA GLU A 92 3.89 13.93 8.92
C GLU A 92 4.59 14.07 10.28
N GLY A 93 4.73 12.97 11.03
CA GLY A 93 5.47 12.92 12.28
C GLY A 93 6.98 12.68 12.14
N MET A 94 7.49 12.44 10.92
CA MET A 94 8.91 12.15 10.63
C MET A 94 9.76 13.39 10.32
#